data_AF-A0A847HBU8-F1
#
_entry.id   AF-A0A847HBU8-F1
#
_cell.length_a   1.000
_cell.length_b   1.000
_cell.length_c   1.000
_cell.angle_alpha   90.00
_cell.angle_beta   90.00
_cell.angle_gamma   90.00
#
_symmetry.space_group_name_H-M   'P 1'
#
loop_
_entity.id
_entity.type
_entity.pdbx_description
1 polymer ?
#
loop_
_entity_poly.entity_id
_entity_poly.type
_entity_poly.pdbx_seq_one_letter_code
_entity_poly.pdbx_strand_id
1 'polypeptide(L)'
;MSAPSYKPRHLPGLEGLRAVAALGVVLTHVAFQTGLDPRSVAGSLLARFDFFVPVFFALSAFLLWRNHHDDHDSATIGRYLLNRAGRILPAYLACVVAVILLLPEAARLSGGQILANLTLTQIYVADGLAPGLTHLWSLSVE
;
A
#
# COMPACT_ATOMS: atom_id res chain seq x y z
N MET A 1 -0.07 29.24 35.54
CA MET A 1 -0.29 27.84 35.09
C MET A 1 -0.69 27.88 33.62
N SER A 2 0.22 27.52 32.72
CA SER A 2 -0.04 27.38 31.29
C SER A 2 -0.76 26.06 31.05
N ALA A 3 -1.96 26.11 30.46
CA ALA A 3 -2.68 24.91 30.06
C ALA A 3 -1.90 24.18 28.96
N PRO A 4 -1.78 22.83 29.01
CA PRO A 4 -1.16 22.09 27.92
C PRO A 4 -1.99 22.30 26.65
N SER A 5 -1.35 22.88 25.63
CA SER A 5 -1.92 22.98 24.28
C SER A 5 -1.91 21.59 23.65
N TYR A 6 -3.05 20.90 23.71
CA TYR A 6 -3.24 19.65 22.97
C TYR A 6 -3.28 19.99 21.49
N LYS A 7 -2.14 19.90 20.79
CA LYS A 7 -2.16 19.88 19.31
C LYS A 7 -2.93 18.62 18.92
N PRO A 8 -4.10 18.73 18.27
CA PRO A 8 -4.81 17.54 17.83
C PRO A 8 -3.91 16.74 16.88
N ARG A 9 -3.63 15.49 17.27
CA ARG A 9 -2.84 14.52 16.50
C ARG A 9 -3.54 14.12 15.18
N HIS A 10 -4.84 14.37 15.11
CA HIS A 10 -5.69 14.08 13.96
C HIS A 10 -6.17 15.38 13.31
N LEU A 11 -6.00 15.49 12.00
CA LEU A 11 -6.43 16.63 11.19
C LEU A 11 -7.54 16.16 10.23
N PRO A 12 -8.83 16.25 10.63
CA PRO A 12 -9.93 15.65 9.88
C PRO A 12 -10.02 16.09 8.42
N GLY A 13 -9.67 17.34 8.11
CA GLY A 13 -9.67 17.86 6.74
C GLY A 13 -8.64 17.17 5.84
N LEU A 14 -7.41 16.98 6.32
CA LEU A 14 -6.37 16.29 5.54
C LEU A 14 -6.65 14.80 5.40
N GLU A 15 -7.27 14.22 6.42
CA GLU A 15 -7.67 12.81 6.44
C GLU A 15 -8.84 12.55 5.48
N GLY A 16 -9.80 13.47 5.41
CA GLY A 16 -10.85 13.47 4.39
C GLY A 16 -10.30 13.62 2.97
N LEU A 17 -9.36 14.54 2.76
CA LEU A 17 -8.69 14.68 1.46
C LEU A 17 -7.90 13.42 1.08
N ARG A 18 -7.28 12.76 2.05
CA ARG A 18 -6.60 11.48 1.83
C ARG A 18 -7.59 10.38 1.42
N ALA A 19 -8.77 10.33 2.02
CA ALA A 19 -9.82 9.38 1.63
C ALA A 19 -10.30 9.62 0.19
N VAL A 20 -10.51 10.88 -0.20
CA VAL A 20 -10.85 11.25 -1.59
C VAL A 20 -9.74 10.83 -2.56
N ALA A 21 -8.48 11.10 -2.21
CA ALA A 21 -7.35 10.70 -3.03
C ALA A 21 -7.24 9.16 -3.18
N ALA A 22 -7.42 8.42 -2.09
CA ALA A 22 -7.44 6.96 -2.12
C ALA A 22 -8.56 6.41 -3.02
N LEU A 23 -9.75 7.02 -2.99
CA LEU A 23 -10.85 6.64 -3.87
C LEU A 23 -10.50 6.89 -5.35
N GLY A 24 -9.85 8.01 -5.65
CA GLY A 24 -9.35 8.30 -7.00
C GLY A 24 -8.42 7.19 -7.52
N VAL A 25 -7.46 6.78 -6.71
CA VAL A 25 -6.52 5.68 -7.02
C VAL A 25 -7.27 4.36 -7.28
N VAL A 26 -8.21 3.99 -6.40
CA VAL A 26 -9.02 2.77 -6.57
C VAL A 26 -9.81 2.81 -7.88
N LEU A 27 -10.44 3.94 -8.21
CA LEU A 27 -11.22 4.09 -9.45
C LEU A 27 -10.35 3.92 -10.69
N THR A 28 -9.14 4.48 -10.70
CA THR A 28 -8.18 4.28 -11.80
C THR A 28 -7.79 2.81 -11.95
N HIS A 29 -7.50 2.11 -10.85
CA HIS A 29 -7.18 0.68 -10.88
C HIS A 29 -8.37 -0.16 -11.38
N VAL A 30 -9.58 0.11 -10.91
CA VAL A 30 -10.79 -0.59 -11.39
C VAL A 30 -11.00 -0.36 -12.88
N ALA A 31 -10.85 0.88 -13.37
CA ALA A 31 -10.96 1.18 -14.79
C ALA A 31 -9.95 0.39 -15.64
N PHE A 32 -8.70 0.31 -15.20
CA PHE A 32 -7.67 -0.49 -15.87
C PHE A 32 -7.98 -2.00 -15.84
N GLN A 33 -8.34 -2.54 -14.67
CA GLN A 33 -8.57 -3.98 -14.53
C GLN A 33 -9.85 -4.47 -15.25
N THR A 34 -10.84 -3.60 -15.40
CA THR A 34 -12.08 -3.88 -16.15
C THR A 34 -11.93 -3.66 -17.66
N GLY A 35 -10.79 -3.16 -18.12
CA GLY A 35 -10.53 -2.91 -19.54
C GLY A 35 -11.36 -1.76 -20.12
N LEU A 36 -11.73 -0.76 -19.31
CA LEU A 36 -12.46 0.41 -19.78
C LEU A 36 -11.67 1.13 -20.87
N ASP A 37 -12.28 1.33 -22.05
CA ASP A 37 -11.61 1.97 -23.18
C ASP A 37 -11.12 3.39 -22.80
N PRO A 38 -9.80 3.65 -22.85
CA PRO A 38 -9.23 4.97 -22.56
C PRO A 38 -9.72 6.09 -23.48
N ARG A 39 -10.25 5.75 -24.67
CA ARG A 39 -10.83 6.72 -25.62
C ARG A 39 -12.27 7.10 -25.29
N SER A 40 -12.94 6.35 -24.41
CA SER A 40 -14.26 6.72 -23.92
C SER A 40 -14.19 7.97 -23.03
N VAL A 41 -15.31 8.69 -22.89
CA VAL A 41 -15.37 9.86 -21.99
C VAL A 41 -15.03 9.46 -20.56
N ALA A 42 -15.58 8.34 -20.07
CA ALA A 42 -15.31 7.84 -18.72
C ALA A 42 -13.85 7.37 -18.55
N GLY A 43 -13.32 6.57 -19.49
CA GLY A 43 -11.94 6.08 -19.44
C GLY A 43 -10.93 7.22 -19.54
N SER A 44 -11.20 8.23 -20.38
CA SER A 44 -10.36 9.41 -20.47
C SER A 44 -10.40 10.24 -19.18
N LEU A 45 -11.54 10.36 -18.50
CA LEU A 45 -11.60 11.02 -17.20
C LEU A 45 -10.83 10.24 -16.12
N LEU A 46 -11.05 8.94 -16.02
CA LEU A 46 -10.42 8.08 -15.00
C LEU A 46 -8.91 7.91 -15.19
N ALA A 47 -8.42 8.02 -16.43
CA ALA A 47 -6.99 8.04 -16.71
C ALA A 47 -6.27 9.28 -16.14
N ARG A 48 -7.01 10.36 -15.83
CA ARG A 48 -6.48 11.59 -15.20
C ARG A 48 -6.47 11.55 -13.68
N PHE A 49 -6.97 10.46 -13.10
CA PHE A 49 -6.94 10.24 -11.67
C PHE A 49 -5.58 9.68 -11.21
N ASP A 50 -4.64 9.44 -12.13
CA ASP A 50 -3.23 9.20 -11.84
C ASP A 50 -2.61 10.30 -10.96
N PHE A 51 -3.08 11.54 -11.09
CA PHE A 51 -2.74 12.66 -10.20
C PHE A 51 -3.07 12.41 -8.72
N PHE A 52 -4.07 11.58 -8.40
CA PHE A 52 -4.41 11.31 -6.99
C PHE A 52 -3.34 10.46 -6.28
N VAL A 53 -2.50 9.72 -7.02
CA VAL A 53 -1.40 8.94 -6.45
C VAL A 53 -0.39 9.84 -5.72
N PRO A 54 0.26 10.84 -6.37
CA PRO A 54 1.20 11.72 -5.68
C PRO A 54 0.52 12.55 -4.57
N VAL A 55 -0.74 12.96 -4.74
CA VAL A 55 -1.48 13.69 -3.69
C VAL A 55 -1.66 12.81 -2.45
N PHE A 56 -2.07 11.56 -2.62
CA PHE A 56 -2.21 10.60 -1.53
C PHE A 56 -0.89 10.39 -0.78
N PHE A 57 0.21 10.20 -1.52
CA PHE A 57 1.54 10.03 -0.93
C PHE A 57 2.03 11.28 -0.20
N ALA A 58 1.88 12.47 -0.79
CA ALA A 58 2.28 13.73 -0.17
C ALA A 58 1.53 13.99 1.15
N LEU A 59 0.21 13.80 1.15
CA LEU A 59 -0.61 13.93 2.36
C LEU A 59 -0.22 12.90 3.44
N SER A 60 0.00 11.65 3.04
CA SER A 60 0.37 10.57 3.96
C SER A 60 1.75 10.81 4.59
N ALA A 61 2.74 11.21 3.78
CA ALA A 61 4.07 11.56 4.24
C ALA A 61 4.05 12.75 5.20
N PHE A 62 3.28 13.80 4.86
CA PHE A 62 3.13 14.97 5.72
C PHE A 62 2.52 14.62 7.09
N LEU A 63 1.45 13.83 7.11
CA LEU A 63 0.80 13.39 8.36
C LEU A 63 1.72 12.50 9.20
N LEU A 64 2.49 11.62 8.54
CA LEU A 64 3.46 10.74 9.21
C LEU A 64 4.57 11.56 9.85
N TRP A 65 5.18 12.49 9.10
CA TRP A 65 6.22 13.39 9.59
C TRP A 65 5.71 14.24 10.75
N ARG A 66 4.58 14.92 10.58
CA ARG A 66 4.01 15.78 11.63
C ARG A 66 3.81 15.03 12.95
N ASN A 67 3.38 13.78 12.89
CA ASN A 67 3.06 12.99 14.08
C ASN A 67 4.27 12.32 14.74
N HIS A 68 5.37 12.11 14.02
CA HIS A 68 6.50 11.31 14.51
C HIS A 68 7.88 11.95 14.27
N HIS A 69 7.96 13.23 13.90
CA HIS A 69 9.23 13.91 13.60
C HIS A 69 10.22 13.92 14.78
N ASP A 70 9.72 13.89 16.01
CA ASP A 70 10.55 13.90 17.23
C ASP A 70 10.71 12.49 17.86
N ASP A 71 10.10 11.45 17.27
CA ASP A 71 10.19 10.07 17.78
C ASP A 71 11.52 9.42 17.33
N HIS A 72 12.54 9.50 18.19
CA HIS A 72 13.87 8.95 17.93
C HIS A 72 14.29 7.82 18.89
N ASP A 73 13.43 7.44 19.83
CA ASP A 73 13.73 6.39 20.79
C ASP A 73 13.70 5.00 20.14
N SER A 74 14.84 4.30 20.20
CA SER A 74 15.03 2.96 19.63
C SER A 74 14.05 1.91 20.17
N ALA A 75 13.66 1.99 21.46
CA ALA A 75 12.71 1.07 22.04
C ALA A 75 11.30 1.28 21.49
N THR A 76 10.93 2.54 21.25
CA THR A 76 9.66 2.94 20.62
C THR A 76 9.58 2.48 19.16
N ILE A 77 10.68 2.58 18.41
CA ILE A 77 10.77 2.08 17.02
C ILE A 77 10.61 0.56 16.97
N GLY A 78 11.29 -0.18 17.84
CA GLY A 78 11.17 -1.64 17.91
C GLY A 78 9.75 -2.11 18.22
N ARG A 79 9.07 -1.44 19.17
CA ARG A 79 7.65 -1.68 19.47
C ARG A 79 6.76 -1.40 18.26
N TYR A 80 7.01 -0.31 17.55
CA TYR A 80 6.26 0.06 16.34
C TYR A 80 6.39 -1.01 15.26
N LEU A 81 7.61 -1.48 14.97
CA LEU A 81 7.86 -2.51 13.95
C LEU A 81 7.18 -3.84 14.30
N LEU A 82 7.22 -4.27 15.56
CA LEU A 82 6.53 -5.48 16.00
C LEU A 82 5.01 -5.38 15.85
N ASN A 83 4.44 -4.25 16.26
CA ASN A 83 3.00 -3.99 16.11
C ASN A 83 2.60 -3.90 14.63
N ARG A 84 3.45 -3.34 13.78
CA ARG A 84 3.24 -3.26 12.33
C ARG A 84 3.29 -4.66 11.70
N ALA A 85 4.32 -5.44 12.00
CA ALA A 85 4.46 -6.81 11.52
C ALA A 85 3.27 -7.68 11.92
N GLY A 86 2.83 -7.62 13.17
CA GLY A 86 1.66 -8.35 13.66
C GLY A 86 0.34 -7.96 12.99
N ARG A 87 0.25 -6.78 12.37
CA ARG A 87 -0.95 -6.32 11.65
C ARG A 87 -0.89 -6.61 10.15
N ILE A 88 0.28 -6.44 9.52
CA ILE A 88 0.43 -6.55 8.06
C ILE A 88 0.72 -7.99 7.63
N LEU A 89 1.64 -8.67 8.32
CA LEU A 89 2.15 -9.97 7.88
C LEU A 89 1.08 -11.07 7.82
N PRO A 90 0.13 -11.19 8.76
CA PRO A 90 -0.91 -12.23 8.67
C PRO A 90 -1.80 -12.08 7.44
N ALA A 91 -2.25 -10.86 7.15
CA ALA A 91 -3.09 -10.58 5.98
C ALA A 91 -2.31 -10.78 4.67
N TYR A 92 -1.04 -10.37 4.66
CA TYR A 92 -0.14 -10.58 3.52
C TYR A 92 0.02 -12.07 3.21
N LEU A 93 0.42 -12.88 4.20
CA LEU A 93 0.66 -14.30 4.02
C LEU A 93 -0.62 -15.03 3.62
N ALA A 94 -1.76 -14.69 4.24
CA ALA A 94 -3.05 -15.25 3.85
C ALA A 94 -3.39 -14.95 2.38
N CYS A 95 -3.14 -13.73 1.92
CA CYS A 95 -3.35 -13.34 0.51
C CYS A 95 -2.42 -14.11 -0.44
N VAL A 96 -1.12 -14.17 -0.14
CA VAL A 96 -0.13 -14.91 -0.95
C VAL A 96 -0.51 -16.38 -1.05
N VAL A 97 -0.82 -17.02 0.08
CA VAL A 97 -1.23 -18.43 0.12
C VAL A 97 -2.53 -18.64 -0.66
N ALA A 98 -3.53 -17.77 -0.46
CA ALA A 98 -4.79 -17.85 -1.20
C ALA A 98 -4.56 -17.75 -2.71
N VAL A 99 -3.72 -16.82 -3.17
CA VAL A 99 -3.45 -16.66 -4.60
C VAL A 99 -2.70 -17.87 -5.17
N ILE A 100 -1.70 -18.39 -4.47
CA ILE A 100 -0.97 -19.59 -4.90
C ILE A 100 -1.90 -20.80 -5.03
N LEU A 101 -2.86 -20.95 -4.11
CA LEU A 101 -3.77 -22.09 -4.09
C LEU A 101 -4.96 -21.95 -5.05
N LEU A 102 -5.45 -20.72 -5.27
CA LEU A 102 -6.71 -20.47 -5.98
C LEU A 102 -6.53 -19.99 -7.41
N LEU A 103 -5.41 -19.36 -7.77
CA LEU A 103 -5.17 -18.87 -9.13
C LEU A 103 -4.40 -19.91 -9.96
N PRO A 104 -4.98 -20.45 -11.05
CA PRO A 104 -4.31 -21.41 -11.92
C PRO A 104 -3.00 -20.90 -12.52
N GLU A 105 -2.89 -19.59 -12.72
CA GLU A 105 -1.69 -18.94 -13.23
C GLU A 105 -0.52 -19.02 -12.23
N ALA A 106 -0.81 -19.03 -10.92
CA ALA A 106 0.18 -19.17 -9.87
C ALA A 106 0.76 -20.60 -9.78
N ALA A 107 0.05 -21.60 -10.31
CA ALA A 107 0.55 -22.99 -10.38
C ALA A 107 1.80 -23.16 -11.28
N ARG A 108 2.13 -22.15 -12.09
CA ARG A 108 3.33 -22.13 -12.94
C ARG A 108 4.58 -21.57 -12.25
N LEU A 109 4.43 -21.04 -11.04
CA LEU A 109 5.55 -20.49 -10.28
C LEU A 109 6.50 -21.60 -9.82
N SER A 110 7.79 -21.37 -9.99
CA SER A 110 8.83 -22.20 -9.38
C SER A 110 8.82 -22.06 -7.86
N GLY A 111 9.37 -23.05 -7.15
CA GLY A 111 9.52 -22.98 -5.69
C GLY A 111 10.31 -21.76 -5.22
N GLY A 112 11.28 -21.29 -6.01
CA GLY A 112 12.03 -20.07 -5.73
C GLY A 112 11.18 -18.79 -5.81
N GLN A 113 10.26 -18.71 -6.79
CA GLN A 113 9.32 -17.59 -6.90
C GLN A 113 8.27 -17.61 -5.78
N ILE A 114 7.78 -18.79 -5.42
CA ILE A 114 6.86 -18.96 -4.27
C ILE A 114 7.54 -18.49 -2.98
N LEU A 115 8.77 -18.95 -2.74
CA LEU A 115 9.54 -18.53 -1.57
C LEU A 115 9.75 -17.01 -1.57
N ALA A 116 10.08 -16.43 -2.73
CA ALA A 116 10.27 -14.99 -2.87
C ALA A 116 9.00 -14.18 -2.51
N ASN A 117 7.81 -14.64 -2.91
CA ASN A 117 6.55 -13.99 -2.52
C ASN A 117 6.23 -14.20 -1.03
N LEU A 118 6.57 -15.35 -0.44
CA LEU A 118 6.34 -15.58 1.00
C LEU A 118 7.27 -14.73 1.88
N THR A 119 8.48 -14.43 1.39
CA THR A 119 9.48 -13.65 2.13
C THR A 119 9.52 -12.16 1.76
N LEU A 120 8.55 -11.68 0.98
CA LEU A 120 8.49 -10.29 0.48
C LEU A 120 9.70 -9.90 -0.42
N THR A 121 10.45 -10.87 -0.96
CA THR A 121 11.65 -10.63 -1.77
C THR A 121 11.39 -10.74 -3.28
N GLN A 122 10.12 -10.77 -3.69
CA GLN A 122 9.70 -10.98 -5.08
C GLN A 122 10.30 -10.00 -6.10
N ILE A 123 10.70 -8.79 -5.67
CA ILE A 123 11.33 -7.79 -6.56
C ILE A 123 12.78 -8.11 -6.92
N TYR A 124 13.45 -8.95 -6.13
CA TYR A 124 14.86 -9.31 -6.32
C TYR A 124 15.04 -10.59 -7.16
N VAL A 125 13.93 -11.26 -7.51
CA VAL A 125 13.92 -12.51 -8.27
C VAL A 125 13.26 -12.26 -9.61
N ALA A 126 13.91 -12.68 -10.70
CA ALA A 126 13.34 -12.56 -12.05
C ALA A 126 11.98 -13.28 -12.11
N ASP A 127 10.99 -12.61 -12.70
CA ASP A 127 9.59 -13.09 -12.76
C ASP A 127 9.00 -13.46 -11.39
N GLY A 128 9.53 -12.87 -10.31
CA GLY A 128 9.07 -13.13 -8.94
C GLY A 128 7.69 -12.59 -8.65
N LEU A 129 7.19 -11.64 -9.44
CA LEU A 129 5.86 -11.06 -9.29
C LEU A 129 4.79 -12.02 -9.78
N ALA A 130 4.17 -12.76 -8.86
CA ALA A 130 3.09 -13.66 -9.21
C ALA A 130 1.89 -12.89 -9.80
N PRO A 131 1.18 -13.44 -10.80
CA PRO A 131 -0.07 -12.88 -11.29
C PRO A 131 -1.07 -12.65 -10.15
N GLY A 132 -1.69 -11.46 -10.11
CA GLY A 132 -2.56 -11.05 -9.01
C GLY A 132 -1.85 -10.53 -7.75
N LEU A 133 -0.54 -10.73 -7.62
CA LEU A 133 0.29 -10.23 -6.51
C LEU A 133 1.17 -9.03 -6.88
N THR A 134 1.05 -8.50 -8.10
CA THR A 134 1.86 -7.39 -8.60
C THR A 134 1.72 -6.09 -7.81
N HIS A 135 0.66 -5.96 -7.02
CA HIS A 135 0.39 -4.81 -6.15
C HIS A 135 0.83 -5.02 -4.69
N LEU A 136 1.40 -6.19 -4.37
CA LEU A 136 1.86 -6.48 -3.02
C LEU A 136 3.16 -5.74 -2.67
N TRP A 137 3.28 -5.43 -1.38
CA TRP A 137 4.47 -4.84 -0.78
C TRP A 137 5.67 -5.80 -0.85
N SER A 138 6.87 -5.27 -1.10
CA SER A 138 8.13 -6.01 -1.02
C SER A 138 9.00 -5.49 0.12
N LEU A 139 9.99 -6.27 0.53
CA LEU A 139 10.95 -5.92 1.58
C LEU A 139 11.66 -4.59 1.30
N SER A 140 11.88 -4.26 0.02
CA SER A 140 12.53 -3.02 -0.42
C SER A 140 11.76 -1.74 -0.06
N VAL A 141 10.46 -1.84 0.23
CA VAL A 141 9.59 -0.70 0.51
C VAL A 141 8.99 -0.76 1.92
N GLU A 142 9.27 -1.80 2.71
CA GLU A 142 8.84 -1.91 4.12
C GLU A 142 9.57 -0.92 5.02
#